data_AF-A0A3Q3BH98-F1
#
_entry.id   AF-A0A3Q3BH98-F1
#
_cell.length_a   1.000
_cell.length_b   1.000
_cell.length_c   1.000
_cell.angle_alpha   90.00
_cell.angle_beta   90.00
_cell.angle_gamma   90.00
#
_symmetry.space_group_name_H-M   'P 1'
#
loop_
_entity.id
_entity.type
_entity.pdbx_description
1 polymer ?
#
loop_
_entity_poly.entity_id
_entity_poly.type
_entity_poly.pdbx_seq_one_letter_code
_entity_poly.pdbx_strand_id
1 'polypeptide(L)'
;MEWRQQTSVSSADAFNEAKRWIEEVTGKSFGCSDFRAALENGVLLCDLINQLKPGIIKRVNRLSTPIAGLDNVNVFLKACEKLGLNESQLFHPGDLQDISTRVTLRRDEGNRRLKNVLITIYWLGRKAHLDTLYNGPQLNLKAFEGLLGLALSKVIFYFSL
;
A
#
# COMPACT_ATOMS: atom_id res chain seq x y z
N MET A 1 -37.81 5.75 -10.00
CA MET A 1 -36.70 6.30 -9.21
C MET A 1 -35.57 5.30 -9.28
N GLU A 2 -34.68 5.49 -10.24
CA GLU A 2 -33.48 4.67 -10.41
C GLU A 2 -32.57 4.96 -9.22
N TRP A 3 -32.55 4.03 -8.27
CA TRP A 3 -31.53 4.01 -7.25
C TRP A 3 -30.21 3.83 -7.99
N ARG A 4 -29.46 4.93 -8.10
CA ARG A 4 -28.05 4.89 -8.50
C ARG A 4 -27.39 3.87 -7.59
N GLN A 5 -27.14 2.68 -8.14
CA GLN A 5 -26.17 1.76 -7.54
C GLN A 5 -24.90 2.58 -7.45
N GLN A 6 -24.61 3.08 -6.25
CA GLN A 6 -23.30 3.60 -5.92
C GLN A 6 -22.38 2.44 -6.24
N THR A 7 -21.73 2.47 -7.41
CA THR A 7 -20.88 1.38 -7.90
C THR A 7 -19.84 1.17 -6.82
N SER A 8 -20.06 0.15 -5.98
CA SER A 8 -19.13 -0.31 -4.97
C SER A 8 -17.99 -0.91 -5.75
N VAL A 9 -17.10 -0.06 -6.27
CA VAL A 9 -15.98 -0.58 -7.02
C VAL A 9 -15.14 -1.35 -6.02
N SER A 10 -15.23 -2.67 -6.11
CA SER A 10 -14.75 -3.58 -5.09
C SER A 10 -13.24 -3.48 -5.07
N SER A 11 -12.67 -3.02 -3.96
CA SER A 11 -11.21 -2.98 -3.78
C SER A 11 -10.61 -4.38 -3.60
N ALA A 12 -11.44 -5.42 -3.62
CA ALA A 12 -11.02 -6.81 -3.47
C ALA A 12 -9.97 -7.23 -4.51
N ASP A 13 -10.12 -6.80 -5.76
CA ASP A 13 -9.16 -7.12 -6.82
C ASP A 13 -7.80 -6.48 -6.54
N ALA A 14 -7.79 -5.20 -6.14
CA ALA A 14 -6.59 -4.50 -5.73
C ALA A 14 -5.92 -5.14 -4.50
N PHE A 15 -6.71 -5.61 -3.52
CA PHE A 15 -6.18 -6.33 -2.35
C PHE A 15 -5.52 -7.65 -2.75
N ASN A 16 -6.21 -8.47 -3.54
CA ASN A 16 -5.70 -9.77 -3.96
C ASN A 16 -4.44 -9.61 -4.82
N GLU A 17 -4.43 -8.64 -5.72
CA GLU A 17 -3.28 -8.35 -6.55
C GLU A 17 -2.09 -7.79 -5.76
N ALA A 18 -2.34 -6.85 -4.84
CA ALA A 18 -1.29 -6.33 -3.96
C ALA A 18 -0.68 -7.45 -3.11
N LYS A 19 -1.51 -8.34 -2.54
CA LYS A 19 -1.04 -9.50 -1.79
C LYS A 19 -0.16 -10.39 -2.66
N ARG A 20 -0.67 -10.85 -3.81
CA ARG A 20 0.05 -11.72 -4.76
C ARG A 20 1.42 -11.12 -5.11
N TRP A 21 1.45 -9.86 -5.53
CA TRP A 21 2.68 -9.20 -5.94
C TRP A 21 3.68 -9.09 -4.78
N ILE A 22 3.24 -8.70 -3.59
CA ILE A 22 4.13 -8.62 -2.43
C ILE A 22 4.69 -10.00 -2.08
N GLU A 23 3.87 -11.05 -2.09
CA GLU A 23 4.31 -12.41 -1.78
C GLU A 23 5.32 -12.92 -2.81
N GLU A 24 5.10 -12.69 -4.11
CA GLU A 24 6.03 -13.11 -5.16
C GLU A 24 7.35 -12.31 -5.15
N VAL A 25 7.31 -10.99 -4.94
CA VAL A 25 8.53 -10.17 -4.89
C VAL A 25 9.37 -10.52 -3.66
N THR A 26 8.73 -10.73 -2.51
CA THR A 26 9.44 -11.00 -1.26
C THR A 26 9.77 -12.47 -1.04
N GLY A 27 9.09 -13.38 -1.73
CA GLY A 27 9.11 -14.82 -1.45
C GLY A 27 8.52 -15.18 -0.08
N LYS A 28 7.72 -14.29 0.53
CA LYS A 28 7.19 -14.45 1.90
C LYS A 28 5.67 -14.36 1.88
N SER A 29 5.00 -15.26 2.60
CA SER A 29 3.55 -15.18 2.76
C SER A 29 3.13 -14.15 3.81
N PHE A 30 1.93 -13.58 3.65
CA PHE A 30 1.28 -12.71 4.62
C PHE A 30 1.02 -13.38 5.99
N GLY A 31 0.98 -14.72 6.03
CA GLY A 31 0.80 -15.50 7.27
C GLY A 31 -0.58 -15.39 7.92
N CYS A 32 -1.43 -14.47 7.46
CA CYS A 32 -2.83 -14.36 7.84
C CYS A 32 -3.69 -13.88 6.67
N SER A 33 -5.01 -13.97 6.82
CA SER A 33 -5.98 -13.49 5.83
C SER A 33 -6.22 -11.97 5.93
N ASP A 34 -5.86 -11.34 7.04
CA ASP A 34 -6.07 -9.91 7.26
C ASP A 34 -4.92 -9.09 6.67
N PHE A 35 -5.23 -8.30 5.63
CA PHE A 35 -4.24 -7.50 4.91
C PHE A 35 -3.57 -6.45 5.80
N ARG A 36 -4.31 -5.87 6.76
CA ARG A 36 -3.77 -4.85 7.66
C ARG A 36 -2.75 -5.48 8.62
N ALA A 37 -3.17 -6.53 9.32
CA ALA A 37 -2.36 -7.20 10.34
C ALA A 37 -1.05 -7.74 9.76
N ALA A 38 -1.08 -8.23 8.51
CA ALA A 38 0.13 -8.70 7.82
C ALA A 38 1.16 -7.59 7.54
N LEU A 39 0.72 -6.34 7.37
CA LEU A 39 1.58 -5.21 7.01
C LEU A 39 1.88 -4.27 8.18
N GLU A 40 1.09 -4.32 9.26
CA GLU A 40 1.15 -3.37 10.38
C GLU A 40 2.51 -3.35 11.10
N ASN A 41 3.21 -4.49 11.19
CA ASN A 41 4.55 -4.54 11.75
C ASN A 41 5.64 -3.95 10.82
N GLY A 42 5.29 -3.60 9.59
CA GLY A 42 6.15 -2.97 8.59
C GLY A 42 7.31 -3.82 8.05
N VAL A 43 7.53 -5.04 8.57
CA VAL A 43 8.65 -5.90 8.19
C VAL A 43 8.52 -6.32 6.73
N LEU A 44 7.33 -6.79 6.33
CA LEU A 44 7.09 -7.25 4.96
C LEU A 44 7.20 -6.10 3.95
N LEU A 45 6.80 -4.88 4.32
CA LEU A 45 6.98 -3.68 3.51
C LEU A 45 8.46 -3.31 3.33
N CYS A 46 9.24 -3.39 4.41
CA CYS A 46 10.69 -3.15 4.34
C CYS A 46 11.39 -4.22 3.49
N ASP A 47 11.00 -5.48 3.63
CA ASP A 47 11.52 -6.59 2.83
C ASP A 47 11.17 -6.38 1.35
N LEU A 48 9.94 -5.96 1.03
CA LEU A 48 9.49 -5.64 -0.32
C LEU A 48 10.37 -4.58 -0.99
N ILE A 49 10.52 -3.40 -0.38
CA ILE A 49 11.28 -2.32 -1.02
C ILE A 49 12.77 -2.63 -1.13
N ASN A 50 13.32 -3.46 -0.24
CA ASN A 50 14.69 -3.96 -0.35
C ASN A 50 14.86 -4.97 -1.50
N GLN A 51 13.83 -5.72 -1.89
CA GLN A 51 13.88 -6.55 -3.10
C GLN A 51 13.85 -5.69 -4.37
N LEU A 52 13.09 -4.59 -4.35
CA LEU A 52 13.03 -3.64 -5.47
C LEU A 52 14.33 -2.85 -5.60
N LYS A 53 14.91 -2.42 -4.47
CA LYS A 53 16.18 -1.69 -4.42
C LYS A 53 17.06 -2.25 -3.30
N PRO A 54 17.98 -3.18 -3.61
CA PRO A 54 18.85 -3.79 -2.63
C PRO A 54 19.59 -2.76 -1.76
N GLY A 55 19.45 -2.90 -0.44
CA GLY A 55 20.16 -2.09 0.56
C GLY A 55 19.58 -0.70 0.84
N ILE A 56 18.42 -0.33 0.27
CA ILE A 56 17.79 0.97 0.53
C ILE A 56 17.39 1.15 2.00
N ILE A 57 16.98 0.07 2.67
CA ILE A 57 16.77 0.00 4.12
C ILE A 57 17.82 -0.94 4.72
N LYS A 58 18.74 -0.35 5.51
CA LYS A 58 19.87 -1.08 6.09
C LYS A 58 19.50 -1.99 7.27
N ARG A 59 18.49 -1.60 8.05
CA ARG A 59 18.08 -2.31 9.27
C ARG A 59 16.56 -2.27 9.42
N VAL A 60 15.98 -3.43 9.69
CA VAL A 60 14.55 -3.61 9.98
C VAL A 60 14.41 -4.04 11.44
N ASN A 61 13.50 -3.41 12.18
CA ASN A 61 13.23 -3.75 13.57
C ASN A 61 12.28 -4.95 13.65
N ARG A 62 12.73 -6.09 14.18
CA ARG A 62 11.93 -7.32 14.26
C ARG A 62 11.32 -7.58 15.65
N LEU A 63 11.40 -6.60 16.56
CA LEU A 63 10.75 -6.69 17.86
C LEU A 63 9.23 -6.66 17.70
N SER A 64 8.52 -7.50 18.46
CA SER A 64 7.06 -7.55 18.46
C SER A 64 6.46 -6.42 19.31
N THR A 65 6.71 -5.17 18.92
CA THR A 65 6.20 -3.98 19.62
C THR A 65 5.56 -3.00 18.63
N PRO A 66 4.50 -2.26 19.03
CA PRO A 66 3.88 -1.26 18.16
C PRO A 66 4.85 -0.17 17.67
N ILE A 67 5.81 0.21 18.50
CA ILE A 67 6.84 1.21 18.18
C ILE A 67 7.76 0.68 17.07
N ALA A 68 8.20 -0.58 17.16
CA ALA A 68 8.99 -1.22 16.10
C ALA A 68 8.22 -1.27 14.77
N GLY A 69 6.93 -1.58 14.80
CA GLY A 69 6.07 -1.56 13.63
C GLY A 69 5.97 -0.18 12.99
N LEU A 70 5.71 0.86 13.80
CA LEU A 70 5.70 2.25 13.35
C LEU A 70 7.04 2.69 12.75
N ASP A 71 8.16 2.35 13.39
CA ASP A 71 9.50 2.66 12.89
C ASP A 71 9.75 2.03 11.51
N ASN A 72 9.39 0.75 11.35
CA ASN A 72 9.51 0.05 10.08
C ASN A 72 8.67 0.70 8.98
N VAL A 73 7.40 1.04 9.28
CA VAL A 73 6.53 1.73 8.33
C VAL A 73 7.12 3.09 7.92
N ASN A 74 7.64 3.86 8.88
CA ASN A 74 8.28 5.15 8.60
C ASN A 74 9.51 5.01 7.70
N VAL A 75 10.39 4.02 7.94
CA VAL A 75 11.57 3.82 7.09
C VAL A 75 11.19 3.28 5.70
N PHE A 76 10.13 2.49 5.59
CA PHE A 76 9.56 2.08 4.31
C PHE A 76 9.08 3.30 3.50
N LEU A 77 8.28 4.19 4.09
CA LEU A 77 7.78 5.39 3.40
C LEU A 77 8.93 6.30 2.95
N LYS A 78 9.94 6.51 3.80
CA LYS A 78 11.16 7.25 3.43
C LYS A 78 11.94 6.59 2.29
N ALA A 79 11.93 5.27 2.21
CA ALA A 79 12.56 4.55 1.11
C ALA A 79 11.74 4.70 -0.19
N CYS A 80 10.40 4.72 -0.11
CA CYS A 80 9.54 5.02 -1.26
C CYS A 80 9.82 6.43 -1.82
N GLU A 81 9.97 7.44 -0.97
CA GLU A 81 10.37 8.80 -1.38
C GLU A 81 11.71 8.82 -2.10
N LYS A 82 12.70 8.07 -1.60
CA LYS A 82 14.03 7.93 -2.26
C LYS A 82 13.95 7.25 -3.63
N LEU A 83 12.95 6.40 -3.86
CA LEU A 83 12.65 5.83 -5.19
C LEU A 83 11.82 6.79 -6.07
N GLY A 84 11.52 7.98 -5.58
CA GLY A 84 10.87 9.06 -6.32
C GLY A 84 9.35 8.96 -6.33
N LEU A 85 8.74 8.36 -5.30
CA LEU A 85 7.30 8.56 -5.04
C LEU A 85 7.09 9.95 -4.42
N ASN A 86 6.00 10.60 -4.82
CA ASN A 86 5.58 11.87 -4.24
C ASN A 86 4.81 11.64 -2.93
N GLU A 87 4.80 12.62 -2.03
CA GLU A 87 4.07 12.54 -0.75
C GLU A 87 2.59 12.18 -0.94
N SER A 88 1.93 12.72 -1.97
CA SER A 88 0.53 12.42 -2.31
C SER A 88 0.28 10.97 -2.75
N GLN A 89 1.34 10.21 -3.02
CA GLN A 89 1.30 8.78 -3.37
C GLN A 89 1.55 7.89 -2.16
N LEU A 90 1.92 8.46 -1.00
CA LEU A 90 2.23 7.75 0.22
C LEU A 90 1.02 7.71 1.15
N PHE A 91 0.82 6.58 1.80
CA PHE A 91 -0.10 6.47 2.91
C PHE A 91 0.54 7.05 4.19
N HIS A 92 -0.28 7.44 5.15
CA HIS A 92 0.22 7.90 6.45
C HIS A 92 0.43 6.70 7.39
N PRO A 93 1.47 6.61 8.24
CA PRO A 93 1.68 5.44 9.12
C PRO A 93 0.44 5.02 9.92
N GLY A 94 -0.34 6.00 10.37
CA GLY A 94 -1.63 5.78 11.01
C GLY A 94 -2.56 4.88 10.17
N ASP A 95 -2.56 5.01 8.84
CA ASP A 95 -3.38 4.21 7.92
C ASP A 95 -3.17 2.70 8.07
N LEU A 96 -2.06 2.22 8.65
CA LEU A 96 -1.86 0.82 9.02
C LEU A 96 -2.06 0.51 10.51
N GLN A 97 -1.91 1.50 11.38
CA GLN A 97 -2.16 1.32 12.82
C GLN A 97 -3.64 1.09 13.12
N ASP A 98 -3.92 0.04 13.88
CA ASP A 98 -5.23 -0.22 14.44
C ASP A 98 -5.63 0.84 15.48
N ILE A 99 -6.73 1.55 15.23
CA ILE A 99 -7.32 2.54 16.16
C ILE A 99 -8.67 2.04 16.69
N SER A 100 -9.02 0.77 16.47
CA SER A 100 -10.32 0.16 16.83
C SER A 100 -10.64 0.20 18.33
N THR A 101 -9.69 0.57 19.19
CA THR A 101 -9.91 0.87 20.62
C THR A 101 -10.70 2.16 20.87
N ARG A 102 -10.94 3.02 19.87
CA ARG A 102 -11.89 4.14 19.99
C ARG A 102 -13.25 3.71 19.43
N VAL A 103 -14.22 3.56 20.34
CA VAL A 103 -15.61 3.03 20.23
C VAL A 103 -16.47 3.59 19.08
N THR A 104 -15.95 4.40 18.16
CA THR A 104 -16.72 5.08 17.09
C THR A 104 -16.11 5.01 15.69
N LEU A 105 -15.03 4.25 15.43
CA LEU A 105 -14.54 4.09 14.06
C LEU A 105 -15.52 3.25 13.23
N ARG A 106 -16.28 3.93 12.38
CA ARG A 106 -17.16 3.30 11.40
C ARG A 106 -16.31 2.44 10.46
N ARG A 107 -16.77 1.22 10.14
CA ARG A 107 -16.12 0.29 9.19
C ARG A 107 -15.63 0.97 7.90
N ASP A 108 -16.33 2.01 7.47
CA ASP A 108 -16.01 2.82 6.29
C ASP A 108 -14.65 3.53 6.37
N GLU A 109 -14.24 3.99 7.55
CA GLU A 109 -12.96 4.67 7.74
C GLU A 109 -11.79 3.69 7.67
N GLY A 110 -11.93 2.50 8.26
CA GLY A 110 -10.92 1.44 8.15
C GLY A 110 -10.70 1.02 6.69
N ASN A 111 -11.79 0.89 5.93
CA ASN A 111 -11.72 0.61 4.49
C ASN A 111 -11.04 1.72 3.71
N ARG A 112 -11.32 3.00 4.01
CA ARG A 112 -10.68 4.15 3.36
C ARG A 112 -9.16 4.18 3.59
N ARG A 113 -8.72 3.88 4.81
CA ARG A 113 -7.29 3.88 5.16
C ARG A 113 -6.53 2.77 4.43
N LEU A 114 -7.12 1.59 4.31
CA LEU A 114 -6.51 0.51 3.54
C LEU A 114 -6.41 0.81 2.04
N LYS A 115 -7.37 1.57 1.50
CA LYS A 115 -7.28 2.09 0.13
C LYS A 115 -6.05 2.97 -0.09
N ASN A 116 -5.67 3.81 0.88
CA ASN A 116 -4.44 4.61 0.78
C ASN A 116 -3.20 3.71 0.68
N VAL A 117 -3.13 2.65 1.50
CA VAL A 117 -2.02 1.69 1.47
C VAL A 117 -1.92 1.02 0.09
N LEU A 118 -3.04 0.56 -0.47
CA LEU A 118 -3.10 -0.02 -1.81
C LEU A 118 -2.63 0.95 -2.90
N ILE A 119 -2.99 2.23 -2.80
CA ILE A 119 -2.54 3.27 -3.75
C ILE A 119 -1.01 3.41 -3.71
N THR A 120 -0.40 3.42 -2.53
CA THR A 120 1.07 3.47 -2.43
C THR A 120 1.74 2.24 -3.03
N ILE A 121 1.20 1.03 -2.77
CA ILE A 121 1.71 -0.21 -3.37
C ILE A 121 1.63 -0.16 -4.89
N TYR A 122 0.53 0.34 -5.45
CA TYR A 122 0.38 0.58 -6.90
C TYR A 122 1.49 1.47 -7.45
N TRP A 123 1.75 2.63 -6.83
CA TRP A 123 2.77 3.56 -7.30
C TRP A 123 4.18 2.99 -7.15
N LEU A 124 4.44 2.25 -6.07
CA LEU A 124 5.71 1.58 -5.86
C LEU A 124 5.96 0.52 -6.94
N GLY A 125 4.98 -0.31 -7.27
CA GLY A 125 5.15 -1.30 -8.34
C GLY A 125 5.29 -0.68 -9.72
N ARG A 126 4.62 0.45 -9.99
CA ARG A 126 4.88 1.24 -11.21
C ARG A 126 6.31 1.76 -11.26
N LYS A 127 6.83 2.30 -10.16
CA LYS A 127 8.20 2.79 -10.07
C LYS A 127 9.22 1.67 -10.24
N ALA A 128 8.96 0.50 -9.64
CA ALA A 128 9.79 -0.68 -9.83
C ALA A 128 9.88 -1.11 -11.30
N HIS A 129 8.75 -1.13 -12.01
CA HIS A 129 8.72 -1.51 -13.42
C HIS A 129 9.50 -0.54 -14.35
N LEU A 130 9.63 0.73 -13.95
CA LEU A 130 10.43 1.71 -14.67
C LEU A 130 11.94 1.56 -14.44
N ASP A 131 12.36 0.82 -13.41
CA ASP A 131 13.78 0.52 -13.18
C ASP A 131 14.22 -0.62 -14.12
N THR A 132 15.14 -0.33 -15.03
CA THR A 132 15.62 -1.30 -16.03
C THR A 132 16.37 -2.48 -15.42
N LEU A 133 16.78 -2.38 -14.15
CA LEU A 133 17.44 -3.48 -13.42
C LEU A 133 16.44 -4.43 -12.76
N TYR A 134 15.17 -4.04 -12.65
CA TYR A 134 14.14 -4.85 -12.03
C TYR A 134 13.55 -5.85 -13.03
N ASN A 135 13.73 -7.15 -12.77
CA ASN A 135 13.24 -8.26 -13.59
C ASN A 135 12.21 -9.14 -12.85
N GLY A 136 11.63 -8.62 -11.76
CA GLY A 136 10.66 -9.34 -10.95
C GLY A 136 9.23 -9.30 -11.51
N PRO A 137 8.27 -9.92 -10.80
CA PRO A 137 6.87 -9.92 -11.21
C PRO A 137 6.28 -8.51 -11.24
N GLN A 138 5.39 -8.26 -12.18
CA GLN A 138 4.72 -6.96 -12.33
C GLN A 138 3.36 -6.97 -11.64
N LEU A 139 2.94 -5.81 -11.13
CA LEU A 139 1.56 -5.59 -10.70
C LEU A 139 0.63 -5.57 -11.92
N ASN A 140 -0.48 -6.28 -11.85
CA ASN A 140 -1.60 -6.11 -12.75
C ASN A 140 -2.31 -4.78 -12.45
N LEU A 141 -1.93 -3.72 -13.16
CA LEU A 141 -2.46 -2.37 -12.96
C LEU A 141 -3.98 -2.28 -13.14
N LYS A 142 -4.60 -3.18 -13.92
CA LYS A 142 -6.04 -3.23 -14.13
C LYS A 142 -6.80 -3.55 -12.85
N ALA A 143 -6.22 -4.34 -11.95
CA ALA A 143 -6.82 -4.67 -10.65
C ALA A 143 -7.04 -3.43 -9.76
N PHE A 144 -6.35 -2.32 -10.06
CA PHE A 144 -6.44 -1.06 -9.33
C PHE A 144 -7.32 -0.01 -10.02
N GLU A 145 -7.82 -0.25 -11.24
CA GLU A 145 -8.65 0.72 -11.98
C GLU A 145 -9.82 1.18 -11.14
N GLY A 146 -10.44 0.25 -10.41
CA GLY A 146 -11.57 0.56 -9.58
C GLY A 146 -11.28 1.38 -8.32
N LEU A 147 -10.06 1.26 -7.81
CA LEU A 147 -9.55 2.07 -6.71
C LEU A 147 -9.16 3.48 -7.20
N LEU A 148 -8.55 3.55 -8.38
CA LEU A 148 -7.98 4.75 -8.95
C LEU A 148 -8.98 5.59 -9.75
N GLY A 149 -10.06 5.01 -10.28
CA GLY A 149 -11.13 5.73 -10.98
C GLY A 149 -11.82 6.79 -10.12
N LEU A 150 -11.74 6.67 -8.79
CA LEU A 150 -12.18 7.69 -7.82
C LEU A 150 -11.05 8.64 -7.38
N ALA A 151 -9.79 8.27 -7.57
CA ALA A 151 -8.62 9.09 -7.23
C ALA A 151 -8.19 10.00 -8.39
N LEU A 152 -8.29 9.51 -9.63
CA LEU A 152 -8.01 10.27 -10.85
C LEU A 152 -9.02 11.40 -11.08
N SER A 153 -10.26 11.28 -10.59
CA SER A 153 -11.21 12.39 -10.61
C SER A 153 -10.80 13.56 -9.69
N LYS A 154 -9.87 13.36 -8.75
CA LYS A 154 -9.29 14.44 -7.95
C LYS A 154 -7.98 14.98 -8.51
N VAL A 155 -7.19 14.15 -9.19
CA VAL A 155 -5.89 14.55 -9.75
C VAL A 155 -6.04 15.24 -11.12
N ILE A 156 -7.02 14.85 -11.94
CA ILE A 156 -7.26 15.48 -13.25
C ILE A 156 -7.70 16.95 -13.09
N PHE A 157 -8.41 17.33 -12.03
CA PHE A 157 -8.78 18.73 -11.79
C PHE A 157 -7.62 19.64 -11.35
N TYR A 158 -6.51 19.09 -10.84
CA TYR A 158 -5.35 19.91 -10.43
C TYR A 158 -4.30 20.08 -11.53
N PHE A 159 -4.38 19.30 -12.62
CA PHE A 159 -3.47 19.42 -13.77
C PHE A 159 -4.12 20.08 -14.99
N SER A 160 -5.33 20.64 -14.84
CA SER A 160 -6.07 21.32 -15.91
C SER A 160 -6.52 22.74 -15.56
N LEU A 161 -5.89 23.37 -14.56
CA LEU A 161 -6.03 24.79 -14.22
C LEU A 161 -4.64 25.43 -14.07
#